data_AF-A0A6P2VLW9-F1
#
_entry.id   AF-A0A6P2VLW9-F1
#
_cell.length_a   1.000
_cell.length_b   1.000
_cell.length_c   1.000
_cell.angle_alpha   90.00
_cell.angle_beta   90.00
_cell.angle_gamma   90.00
#
_symmetry.space_group_name_H-M   'P 1'
#
loop_
_entity.id
_entity.type
_entity.pdbx_description
1 polymer ?
#
loop_
_entity_poly.entity_id
_entity_poly.type
_entity_poly.pdbx_seq_one_letter_code
_entity_poly.pdbx_strand_id
1 'polypeptide(L)'
;MASPSAQRRSLRSRLRRARNPWQAPRARTLFTRPATSPRRTLLFRIGAVVLLCTLAFLVLYLDRDGLRDSTKSTPMTVADLVYFTMVTVATVGYGDIVPVTARARLIDAFFIVPIRIVIWFIFLGTAYQFVIQRVVEEFRMKRLQKQLSDHIVVCGYGLSGSIAVRELLESGVDPATLIVIDSQQQAIEAATSLGVAGLLGDPAHEDLLQQAQVREAKAVIISVTDDPTAILLTLSVRSIAPDTKIVVRIQENLYQRQLRQAGADVIVSSTKIGALLLADAVHSRYIVPFVNDMLSTRGRATLLEREAMPQEVGCMTNVVPGAIVVGLDRCGKIFSFYEDPPCRIEAGDTLVVIQSARIPDPDI
;
A
#
# COMPACT_ATOMS: atom_id res chain seq x y z
N MET A 1 15.71 18.07 -30.04
CA MET A 1 15.89 17.01 -31.04
C MET A 1 16.86 15.97 -30.48
N ALA A 2 16.35 14.87 -29.94
CA ALA A 2 17.19 13.76 -29.48
C ALA A 2 17.61 12.90 -30.70
N SER A 3 18.85 12.42 -30.72
CA SER A 3 19.38 11.67 -31.87
C SER A 3 18.67 10.31 -32.05
N PRO A 4 18.52 9.80 -33.29
CA PRO A 4 17.87 8.50 -33.57
C PRO A 4 18.48 7.30 -32.82
N SER A 5 19.76 7.42 -32.41
CA SER A 5 20.45 6.41 -31.60
C SER A 5 19.97 6.35 -30.14
N ALA A 6 19.44 7.45 -29.59
CA ALA A 6 18.93 7.52 -28.23
C ALA A 6 17.54 6.85 -28.11
N GLN A 7 16.66 7.05 -29.11
CA GLN A 7 15.35 6.41 -29.21
C GLN A 7 15.45 4.89 -29.44
N ARG A 8 16.40 4.43 -30.28
CA ARG A 8 16.67 2.98 -30.45
C ARG A 8 17.21 2.31 -29.18
N ARG A 9 17.98 3.04 -28.36
CA ARG A 9 18.44 2.55 -27.05
C ARG A 9 17.31 2.48 -26.02
N SER A 10 16.36 3.43 -26.01
CA SER A 10 15.24 3.44 -25.07
C SER A 10 14.25 2.29 -25.34
N LEU A 11 13.91 2.01 -26.60
CA LEU A 11 13.05 0.89 -27.01
C LEU A 11 13.69 -0.48 -26.70
N ARG A 12 14.98 -0.66 -27.03
CA ARG A 12 15.71 -1.88 -26.67
C ARG A 12 15.84 -2.07 -25.16
N SER A 13 15.96 -0.98 -24.39
CA SER A 13 16.05 -1.05 -22.93
C SER A 13 14.74 -1.46 -22.27
N ARG A 14 13.60 -1.02 -22.81
CA ARG A 14 12.25 -1.45 -22.37
C ARG A 14 12.00 -2.93 -22.68
N LEU A 15 12.30 -3.37 -23.90
CA LEU A 15 12.14 -4.77 -24.31
C LEU A 15 13.09 -5.73 -23.58
N ARG A 16 14.30 -5.29 -23.20
CA ARG A 16 15.25 -6.11 -22.44
C ARG A 16 14.96 -6.16 -20.94
N ARG A 17 14.30 -5.13 -20.37
CA ARG A 17 13.84 -5.13 -18.95
C ARG A 17 12.67 -6.07 -18.69
N ALA A 18 11.83 -6.34 -19.69
CA ALA A 18 10.70 -7.27 -19.59
C ALA A 18 11.11 -8.76 -19.41
N ARG A 19 12.40 -9.10 -19.53
CA ARG A 19 12.88 -10.49 -19.66
C ARG A 19 13.62 -11.06 -18.45
N ASN A 20 13.98 -10.23 -17.47
CA ASN A 20 14.41 -10.76 -16.18
C ASN A 20 13.15 -10.92 -15.32
N PRO A 21 12.85 -12.13 -14.78
CA PRO A 21 11.76 -12.26 -13.82
C PRO A 21 12.05 -11.27 -12.71
N TRP A 22 11.14 -10.31 -12.53
CA TRP A 22 11.22 -9.36 -11.44
C TRP A 22 11.35 -10.16 -10.14
N GLN A 23 12.48 -10.00 -9.46
CA GLN A 23 12.75 -10.63 -8.18
C GLN A 23 12.41 -9.62 -7.11
N ALA A 24 11.55 -10.02 -6.16
CA ALA A 24 11.14 -9.13 -5.10
C ALA A 24 12.37 -8.62 -4.32
N PRO A 25 12.63 -7.30 -4.31
CA PRO A 25 13.63 -6.75 -3.42
C PRO A 25 13.16 -6.96 -1.97
N ARG A 26 14.09 -6.87 -1.00
CA ARG A 26 13.76 -6.96 0.43
C ARG A 26 12.57 -6.05 0.75
N ALA A 27 11.55 -6.64 1.40
CA ALA A 27 10.29 -5.98 1.73
C ALA A 27 10.53 -4.59 2.36
N ARG A 28 9.89 -3.56 1.79
CA ARG A 28 9.90 -2.19 2.29
C ARG A 28 8.52 -1.86 2.86
N THR A 29 8.21 -2.41 4.03
CA THR A 29 7.05 -1.97 4.82
C THR A 29 7.33 -0.60 5.41
N LEU A 30 6.76 0.46 4.82
CA LEU A 30 7.01 1.84 5.24
C LEU A 30 6.00 2.34 6.27
N PHE A 31 4.75 1.86 6.24
CA PHE A 31 3.72 2.28 7.19
C PHE A 31 2.76 1.13 7.52
N THR A 32 2.78 0.69 8.77
CA THR A 32 1.73 -0.18 9.33
C THR A 32 1.10 0.58 10.48
N ARG A 33 -0.16 1.01 10.34
CA ARG A 33 -0.92 1.45 11.51
C ARG A 33 -0.86 0.29 12.51
N PRO A 34 -0.43 0.50 13.77
CA PRO A 34 -0.11 -0.60 14.68
C PRO A 34 -1.29 -1.57 14.79
N ALA A 35 -1.05 -2.83 14.42
CA ALA A 35 -2.03 -3.89 14.21
C ALA A 35 -2.74 -4.37 15.49
N THR A 36 -2.43 -3.80 16.65
CA THR A 36 -3.12 -4.12 17.90
C THR A 36 -4.18 -3.08 18.18
N SER A 37 -5.44 -3.49 18.33
CA SER A 37 -6.48 -2.53 18.74
C SER A 37 -6.03 -1.86 20.05
N PRO A 38 -5.95 -0.52 20.10
CA PRO A 38 -5.48 0.18 21.30
C PRO A 38 -6.23 -0.27 22.57
N ARG A 39 -7.50 -0.63 22.40
CA ARG A 39 -8.38 -1.19 23.44
C ARG A 39 -7.91 -2.53 23.98
N ARG A 40 -7.55 -3.50 23.13
CA ARG A 40 -7.09 -4.83 23.59
C ARG A 40 -5.76 -4.74 24.33
N THR A 41 -4.84 -3.94 23.80
CA THR A 41 -3.54 -3.72 24.43
C THR A 41 -3.69 -3.00 25.78
N LEU A 42 -4.59 -2.03 25.87
CA LEU A 42 -4.90 -1.33 27.13
C LEU A 42 -5.56 -2.27 28.15
N LEU A 43 -6.54 -3.08 27.73
CA LEU A 43 -7.22 -4.05 28.59
C LEU A 43 -6.25 -5.10 29.17
N PHE A 44 -5.37 -5.66 28.34
CA PHE A 44 -4.36 -6.61 28.80
C PHE A 44 -3.41 -5.99 29.82
N ARG A 45 -3.01 -4.71 29.62
CA ARG A 45 -2.14 -3.98 30.56
C ARG A 45 -2.84 -3.69 31.87
N ILE A 46 -4.07 -3.20 31.84
CA ILE A 46 -4.87 -2.97 33.05
C ILE A 46 -4.99 -4.30 33.82
N GLY A 47 -5.27 -5.40 33.13
CA GLY A 47 -5.30 -6.74 33.75
C GLY A 47 -3.97 -7.13 34.40
N ALA A 48 -2.84 -6.96 33.72
CA ALA A 48 -1.51 -7.27 34.24
C ALA A 48 -1.14 -6.40 35.46
N VAL A 49 -1.48 -5.11 35.43
CA VAL A 49 -1.23 -4.18 36.54
C VAL A 49 -2.10 -4.53 37.74
N VAL A 50 -3.38 -4.81 37.52
CA VAL A 50 -4.29 -5.26 38.59
C VAL A 50 -3.75 -6.54 39.23
N LEU A 51 -3.33 -7.54 38.43
CA LEU A 51 -2.74 -8.78 38.94
C LEU A 51 -1.49 -8.53 39.80
N LEU A 52 -0.56 -7.69 39.34
CA LEU A 52 0.67 -7.35 40.07
C LEU A 52 0.39 -6.54 41.34
N CYS A 53 -0.57 -5.61 41.31
CA CYS A 53 -1.01 -4.90 42.50
C CYS A 53 -1.69 -5.84 43.51
N THR A 54 -2.51 -6.79 43.05
CA THR A 54 -3.10 -7.82 43.91
C THR A 54 -2.03 -8.72 44.53
N LEU A 55 -0.99 -9.09 43.77
CA LEU A 55 0.14 -9.86 44.27
C LEU A 55 0.92 -9.07 45.34
N ALA A 56 1.23 -7.80 45.08
CA ALA A 56 1.90 -6.92 46.06
C ALA A 56 1.07 -6.77 47.33
N PHE A 57 -0.24 -6.54 47.20
CA PHE A 57 -1.16 -6.48 48.32
C PHE A 57 -1.17 -7.79 49.12
N LEU A 58 -1.22 -8.96 48.45
CA LEU A 58 -1.21 -10.26 49.12
C LEU A 58 0.09 -10.48 49.91
N VAL A 59 1.23 -10.15 49.33
CA VAL A 59 2.54 -10.23 50.00
C VAL A 59 2.56 -9.36 51.26
N LEU A 60 2.09 -8.11 51.16
CA LEU A 60 2.02 -7.18 52.29
C LEU A 60 0.97 -7.60 53.34
N TYR A 61 -0.13 -8.20 52.90
CA TYR A 61 -1.17 -8.73 53.78
C TYR A 61 -0.66 -9.90 54.63
N LEU A 62 0.14 -10.79 54.04
CA LEU A 62 0.76 -11.90 54.74
C LEU A 62 1.85 -11.45 55.72
N ASP A 63 2.49 -10.30 55.48
CA ASP A 63 3.55 -9.74 56.33
C ASP A 63 3.10 -8.53 57.17
N ARG A 64 1.78 -8.33 57.32
CA ARG A 64 1.19 -7.14 57.97
C ARG A 64 1.68 -6.88 59.39
N ASP A 65 2.07 -7.93 60.11
CA ASP A 65 2.56 -7.84 61.50
C ASP A 65 3.94 -7.15 61.57
N GLY A 66 4.65 -7.08 60.45
CA GLY A 66 5.93 -6.40 60.31
C GLY A 66 5.83 -4.92 59.92
N LEU A 67 4.61 -4.43 59.66
CA LEU A 67 4.31 -3.05 59.25
C LEU A 67 3.76 -2.25 60.43
N ARG A 68 4.10 -0.97 60.51
CA ARG A 68 3.58 -0.07 61.54
C ARG A 68 3.20 1.28 60.96
N ASP A 69 2.08 1.79 61.43
CA ASP A 69 1.56 3.12 61.10
C ASP A 69 2.03 4.06 62.21
N SER A 70 2.65 5.16 61.82
CA SER A 70 3.21 6.13 62.75
C SER A 70 2.14 6.98 63.43
N THR A 71 0.92 7.01 62.89
CA THR A 71 -0.18 7.87 63.34
C THR A 71 -1.15 7.16 64.30
N LYS A 72 -1.12 5.82 64.37
CA LYS A 72 -2.04 5.04 65.20
C LYS A 72 -1.38 3.84 65.87
N SER A 73 -1.92 3.48 67.03
CA SER A 73 -1.45 2.32 67.82
C SER A 73 -2.28 1.05 67.60
N THR A 74 -3.27 1.10 66.69
CA THR A 74 -4.12 -0.04 66.37
C THR A 74 -3.47 -0.96 65.34
N PRO A 75 -3.83 -2.26 65.31
CA PRO A 75 -3.37 -3.18 64.27
C PRO A 75 -3.71 -2.70 62.86
N MET A 76 -2.92 -3.14 61.87
CA MET A 76 -3.14 -2.84 60.46
C MET A 76 -4.49 -3.35 59.97
N THR A 77 -5.32 -2.45 59.45
CA THR A 77 -6.57 -2.82 58.80
C THR A 77 -6.33 -3.19 57.32
N VAL A 78 -7.31 -3.84 56.69
CA VAL A 78 -7.26 -4.13 55.24
C VAL A 78 -7.14 -2.84 54.42
N ALA A 79 -7.84 -1.78 54.85
CA ALA A 79 -7.79 -0.48 54.18
C ALA A 79 -6.39 0.13 54.22
N ASP A 80 -5.68 0.01 55.34
CA ASP A 80 -4.30 0.49 55.50
C ASP A 80 -3.33 -0.22 54.57
N LEU A 81 -3.52 -1.54 54.41
CA LEU A 81 -2.68 -2.35 53.52
C LEU A 81 -2.95 -2.04 52.05
N VAL A 82 -4.21 -1.80 51.66
CA VAL A 82 -4.54 -1.33 50.30
C VAL A 82 -3.89 0.03 50.04
N TYR A 83 -4.03 0.96 50.98
CA TYR A 83 -3.43 2.28 50.90
C TYR A 83 -1.90 2.20 50.78
N PHE A 84 -1.24 1.46 51.67
CA PHE A 84 0.21 1.27 51.66
C PHE A 84 0.70 0.61 50.36
N THR A 85 -0.03 -0.38 49.85
CA THR A 85 0.28 -1.03 48.57
C THR A 85 0.24 -0.02 47.43
N MET A 86 -0.82 0.79 47.35
CA MET A 86 -0.98 1.77 46.28
C MET A 86 0.07 2.87 46.35
N VAL A 87 0.36 3.41 47.54
CA VAL A 87 1.40 4.44 47.76
C VAL A 87 2.80 3.93 47.41
N THR A 88 3.08 2.67 47.73
CA THR A 88 4.39 2.03 47.46
C THR A 88 4.56 1.70 45.99
N VAL A 89 3.53 1.12 45.34
CA VAL A 89 3.54 0.83 43.89
C VAL A 89 3.61 2.11 43.07
N ALA A 90 2.88 3.16 43.46
CA ALA A 90 2.93 4.48 42.83
C ALA A 90 4.22 5.26 43.13
N THR A 91 5.10 4.70 43.97
CA THR A 91 6.41 5.26 44.32
C THR A 91 6.33 6.63 45.00
N VAL A 92 5.21 6.90 45.69
CA VAL A 92 5.00 8.15 46.43
C VAL A 92 5.71 8.08 47.78
N GLY A 93 5.46 6.99 48.52
CA GLY A 93 6.16 6.68 49.77
C GLY A 93 6.05 7.78 50.83
N TYR A 94 4.84 8.16 51.23
CA TYR A 94 4.61 9.21 52.24
C TYR A 94 5.34 8.95 53.57
N GLY A 95 5.66 7.69 53.89
CA GLY A 95 6.42 7.31 55.08
C GLY A 95 5.58 7.25 56.36
N ASP A 96 4.27 7.32 56.23
CA ASP A 96 3.30 7.16 57.30
C ASP A 96 3.19 5.69 57.77
N ILE A 97 3.22 4.75 56.84
CA ILE A 97 3.33 3.31 57.09
C ILE A 97 4.71 2.82 56.65
N VAL A 98 5.42 2.12 57.54
CA VAL A 98 6.78 1.64 57.28
C VAL A 98 7.02 0.20 57.79
N PRO A 99 7.91 -0.57 57.12
CA PRO A 99 8.36 -1.86 57.63
C PRO A 99 9.34 -1.68 58.80
N VAL A 100 8.92 -2.12 59.99
CA VAL A 100 9.71 -1.99 61.22
C VAL A 100 10.56 -3.22 61.52
N THR A 101 10.18 -4.40 61.02
CA THR A 101 10.93 -5.65 61.24
C THR A 101 11.96 -5.89 60.13
N ALA A 102 13.04 -6.62 60.46
CA ALA A 102 14.06 -7.01 59.48
C ALA A 102 13.46 -7.85 58.34
N ARG A 103 12.52 -8.75 58.67
CA ARG A 103 11.78 -9.56 57.71
C ARG A 103 10.96 -8.71 56.74
N ALA A 104 10.20 -7.74 57.24
CA ALA A 104 9.38 -6.86 56.40
C ALA A 104 10.21 -6.02 55.44
N ARG A 105 11.37 -5.54 55.89
CA ARG A 105 12.31 -4.80 55.03
C ARG A 105 12.87 -5.68 53.91
N LEU A 106 13.17 -6.95 54.20
CA LEU A 106 13.64 -7.88 53.18
C LEU A 106 12.52 -8.23 52.18
N ILE A 107 11.29 -8.43 52.65
CA ILE A 107 10.14 -8.69 51.78
C ILE A 107 9.88 -7.50 50.85
N ASP A 108 9.89 -6.29 51.39
CA ASP A 108 9.73 -5.06 50.61
C ASP A 108 10.82 -4.92 49.54
N ALA A 109 12.08 -5.13 49.92
CA ALA A 109 13.23 -5.04 49.02
C ALA A 109 13.25 -6.12 47.92
N PHE A 110 12.92 -7.37 48.23
CA PHE A 110 13.05 -8.49 47.29
C PHE A 110 11.77 -8.83 46.52
N PHE A 111 10.60 -8.40 46.97
CA PHE A 111 9.33 -8.68 46.28
C PHE A 111 8.66 -7.40 45.78
N ILE A 112 8.46 -6.40 46.65
CA ILE A 112 7.70 -5.21 46.29
C ILE A 112 8.47 -4.31 45.32
N VAL A 113 9.77 -4.10 45.54
CA VAL A 113 10.61 -3.31 44.64
C VAL A 113 10.67 -3.91 43.22
N PRO A 114 10.91 -5.23 43.03
CA PRO A 114 10.83 -5.84 41.70
C PRO A 114 9.44 -5.75 41.06
N ILE A 115 8.36 -5.99 41.82
CA ILE A 115 6.98 -5.84 41.30
C ILE A 115 6.75 -4.40 40.78
N ARG A 116 7.16 -3.40 41.57
CA ARG A 116 7.11 -1.98 41.19
C ARG A 116 7.87 -1.69 39.90
N ILE A 117 9.08 -2.24 39.77
CA ILE A 117 9.91 -2.08 38.56
C ILE A 117 9.19 -2.67 37.34
N VAL A 118 8.60 -3.86 37.46
CA VAL A 118 7.84 -4.48 36.37
C VAL A 118 6.61 -3.66 35.98
N ILE A 119 5.84 -3.15 36.95
CA ILE A 119 4.69 -2.26 36.69
C ILE A 119 5.14 -1.00 35.93
N TRP A 120 6.24 -0.37 36.36
CA TRP A 120 6.81 0.78 35.66
C TRP A 120 7.26 0.42 34.24
N PHE A 121 7.89 -0.72 34.01
CA PHE A 121 8.29 -1.14 32.66
C PHE A 121 7.10 -1.42 31.73
N ILE A 122 5.98 -1.93 32.24
CA ILE A 122 4.75 -2.12 31.44
C ILE A 122 4.26 -0.79 30.87
N PHE A 123 4.28 0.28 31.67
CA PHE A 123 3.86 1.62 31.24
C PHE A 123 4.96 2.37 30.47
N LEU A 124 6.19 2.37 30.96
CA LEU A 124 7.32 3.12 30.39
C LEU A 124 7.79 2.52 29.06
N GLY A 125 7.94 1.19 28.99
CA GLY A 125 8.39 0.51 27.77
C GLY A 125 7.41 0.73 26.61
N THR A 126 6.12 0.83 26.91
CA THR A 126 5.09 1.00 25.89
C THR A 126 4.85 2.47 25.51
N ALA A 127 4.99 3.40 26.45
CA ALA A 127 5.04 4.83 26.14
C ALA A 127 6.23 5.16 25.22
N TYR A 128 7.40 4.59 25.53
CA TYR A 128 8.60 4.74 24.71
C TYR A 128 8.43 4.09 23.33
N GLN A 129 7.92 2.86 23.27
CA GLN A 129 7.65 2.17 22.02
C GLN A 129 6.66 2.95 21.14
N PHE A 130 5.59 3.50 21.71
CA PHE A 130 4.59 4.25 20.95
C PHE A 130 5.13 5.59 20.44
N VAL A 131 5.86 6.34 21.26
CA VAL A 131 6.47 7.61 20.86
C VAL A 131 7.54 7.37 19.79
N ILE A 132 8.42 6.39 19.98
CA ILE A 132 9.49 6.10 19.01
C ILE A 132 8.93 5.53 17.72
N GLN A 133 7.98 4.61 17.77
CA GLN A 133 7.36 4.08 16.55
C GLN A 133 6.78 5.22 15.72
N ARG A 134 6.04 6.14 16.35
CA ARG A 134 5.52 7.33 15.66
C ARG A 134 6.62 8.20 15.06
N VAL A 135 7.66 8.53 15.83
CA VAL A 135 8.78 9.36 15.34
C VAL A 135 9.53 8.68 14.18
N VAL A 136 9.78 7.38 14.28
CA VAL A 136 10.45 6.60 13.24
C VAL A 136 9.59 6.48 11.98
N GLU A 137 8.29 6.24 12.14
CA GLU A 137 7.33 6.19 11.03
C GLU A 137 7.23 7.55 10.34
N GLU A 138 7.09 8.64 11.07
CA GLU A 138 7.08 9.99 10.51
C GLU A 138 8.38 10.31 9.75
N PHE A 139 9.54 9.92 10.30
CA PHE A 139 10.81 10.13 9.63
C PHE A 139 10.94 9.29 8.35
N ARG A 140 10.52 8.02 8.40
CA ARG A 140 10.47 7.13 7.23
C ARG A 140 9.55 7.68 6.15
N MET A 141 8.37 8.16 6.53
CA MET A 141 7.40 8.77 5.61
C MET A 141 7.95 10.04 4.97
N LYS A 142 8.55 10.94 5.76
CA LYS A 142 9.20 12.15 5.23
C LYS A 142 10.34 11.81 4.26
N ARG A 143 11.10 10.75 4.52
CA ARG A 143 12.17 10.30 3.62
C ARG A 143 11.62 9.72 2.32
N LEU A 144 10.57 8.91 2.39
CA LEU A 144 9.87 8.39 1.21
C LEU A 144 9.34 9.56 0.36
N GLN A 145 8.60 10.47 0.98
CA GLN A 145 8.05 11.67 0.36
C GLN A 145 9.08 12.51 -0.39
N LYS A 146 10.32 12.60 0.09
CA LYS A 146 11.39 13.31 -0.64
C LYS A 146 11.87 12.61 -1.92
N GLN A 147 11.48 11.35 -2.12
CA GLN A 147 11.87 10.50 -3.26
C GLN A 147 10.68 10.24 -4.19
N LEU A 148 9.47 10.70 -3.85
CA LEU A 148 8.26 10.49 -4.61
C LEU A 148 8.10 11.61 -5.64
N SER A 149 8.39 11.27 -6.91
CA SER A 149 8.11 12.12 -8.06
C SER A 149 7.95 11.21 -9.28
N ASP A 150 6.97 11.47 -10.15
CA ASP A 150 6.65 10.58 -11.30
C ASP A 150 6.29 9.13 -10.86
N HIS A 151 5.77 8.97 -9.64
CA HIS A 151 5.34 7.68 -9.07
C HIS A 151 3.87 7.36 -9.39
N ILE A 152 3.46 6.11 -9.18
CA ILE A 152 2.08 5.66 -9.38
C ILE A 152 1.46 5.30 -8.03
N VAL A 153 0.29 5.84 -7.76
CA VAL A 153 -0.49 5.52 -6.56
C VAL A 153 -1.64 4.58 -6.96
N VAL A 154 -1.78 3.46 -6.25
CA VAL A 154 -2.84 2.48 -6.46
C VAL A 154 -3.74 2.47 -5.23
N CYS A 155 -4.96 2.99 -5.39
CA CYS A 155 -6.00 3.00 -4.37
C CYS A 155 -6.85 1.72 -4.50
N GLY A 156 -6.76 0.86 -3.50
CA GLY A 156 -7.31 -0.49 -3.50
C GLY A 156 -6.30 -1.52 -4.03
N TYR A 157 -6.05 -2.56 -3.24
CA TYR A 157 -5.18 -3.70 -3.57
C TYR A 157 -5.95 -5.01 -3.46
N GLY A 158 -7.20 -5.00 -3.94
CA GLY A 158 -7.98 -6.21 -4.16
C GLY A 158 -7.53 -6.98 -5.41
N LEU A 159 -8.46 -7.68 -6.03
CA LEU A 159 -8.18 -8.50 -7.22
C LEU A 159 -7.59 -7.69 -8.38
N SER A 160 -8.24 -6.60 -8.79
CA SER A 160 -7.76 -5.79 -9.92
C SER A 160 -6.51 -4.98 -9.56
N GLY A 161 -6.44 -4.40 -8.37
CA GLY A 161 -5.28 -3.62 -7.93
C GLY A 161 -4.00 -4.44 -7.83
N SER A 162 -4.08 -5.65 -7.26
CA SER A 162 -2.92 -6.54 -7.15
C SER A 162 -2.42 -7.05 -8.51
N ILE A 163 -3.32 -7.33 -9.46
CA ILE A 163 -2.94 -7.66 -10.84
C ILE A 163 -2.29 -6.46 -11.52
N ALA A 164 -2.87 -5.26 -11.39
CA ALA A 164 -2.32 -4.04 -11.98
C ALA A 164 -0.91 -3.73 -11.45
N VAL A 165 -0.68 -3.84 -10.14
CA VAL A 165 0.65 -3.66 -9.54
C VAL A 165 1.64 -4.69 -10.08
N ARG A 166 1.26 -5.97 -10.14
CA ARG A 166 2.14 -7.02 -10.68
C ARG A 166 2.50 -6.74 -12.15
N GLU A 167 1.53 -6.34 -12.94
CA GLU A 167 1.70 -6.02 -14.35
C GLU A 167 2.65 -4.83 -14.55
N LEU A 168 2.51 -3.76 -13.74
CA LEU A 168 3.42 -2.62 -13.72
C LEU A 168 4.85 -3.04 -13.38
N LEU A 169 5.03 -3.89 -12.38
CA LEU A 169 6.34 -4.42 -11.98
C LEU A 169 6.98 -5.27 -13.10
N GLU A 170 6.19 -6.11 -13.75
CA GLU A 170 6.65 -6.94 -14.87
C GLU A 170 6.99 -6.10 -16.11
N SER A 171 6.27 -5.00 -16.34
CA SER A 171 6.59 -3.96 -17.33
C SER A 171 7.88 -3.18 -17.01
N GLY A 172 8.50 -3.41 -15.86
CA GLY A 172 9.77 -2.82 -15.45
C GLY A 172 9.65 -1.49 -14.70
N VAL A 173 8.47 -1.18 -14.15
CA VAL A 173 8.29 -0.08 -13.20
C VAL A 173 9.04 -0.43 -11.91
N ASP A 174 9.78 0.54 -11.37
CA ASP A 174 10.52 0.34 -10.12
C ASP A 174 9.53 0.24 -8.95
N PRO A 175 9.58 -0.82 -8.12
CA PRO A 175 8.76 -0.93 -6.91
C PRO A 175 8.83 0.29 -6.00
N ALA A 176 9.96 1.00 -5.96
CA ALA A 176 10.13 2.21 -5.16
C ALA A 176 9.28 3.39 -5.65
N THR A 177 8.79 3.33 -6.88
CA THR A 177 7.90 4.32 -7.50
C THR A 177 6.43 3.90 -7.48
N LEU A 178 6.10 2.84 -6.74
CA LEU A 178 4.72 2.38 -6.54
C LEU A 178 4.32 2.59 -5.08
N ILE A 179 3.12 3.12 -4.89
CA ILE A 179 2.47 3.24 -3.57
C ILE A 179 1.10 2.59 -3.65
N VAL A 180 0.78 1.77 -2.67
CA VAL A 180 -0.53 1.14 -2.52
C VAL A 180 -1.23 1.71 -1.29
N ILE A 181 -2.51 2.05 -1.41
CA ILE A 181 -3.36 2.48 -0.30
C ILE A 181 -4.54 1.51 -0.21
N ASP A 182 -4.70 0.85 0.92
CA ASP A 182 -5.82 -0.08 1.16
C ASP A 182 -6.19 -0.12 2.65
N SER A 183 -7.46 -0.37 2.95
CA SER A 183 -7.97 -0.46 4.32
C SER A 183 -7.68 -1.80 4.98
N GLN A 184 -7.36 -2.84 4.20
CA GLN A 184 -7.08 -4.18 4.65
C GLN A 184 -5.58 -4.40 4.89
N GLN A 185 -5.23 -4.79 6.12
CA GLN A 185 -3.85 -5.09 6.51
C GLN A 185 -3.21 -6.18 5.63
N GLN A 186 -3.95 -7.23 5.30
CA GLN A 186 -3.46 -8.33 4.46
C GLN A 186 -3.09 -7.86 3.05
N ALA A 187 -3.84 -6.89 2.50
CA ALA A 187 -3.56 -6.33 1.18
C ALA A 187 -2.26 -5.53 1.18
N ILE A 188 -2.02 -4.73 2.24
CA ILE A 188 -0.76 -4.00 2.44
C ILE A 188 0.43 -4.95 2.64
N GLU A 189 0.27 -6.02 3.42
CA GLU A 189 1.31 -7.05 3.60
C GLU A 189 1.67 -7.73 2.27
N ALA A 190 0.66 -8.07 1.47
CA ALA A 190 0.88 -8.64 0.14
C ALA A 190 1.61 -7.66 -0.80
N ALA A 191 1.22 -6.39 -0.85
CA ALA A 191 1.91 -5.37 -1.66
C ALA A 191 3.37 -5.16 -1.21
N THR A 192 3.59 -5.03 0.09
CA THR A 192 4.93 -4.79 0.66
C THR A 192 5.88 -5.99 0.54
N SER A 193 5.34 -7.21 0.47
CA SER A 193 6.11 -8.41 0.10
C SER A 193 6.73 -8.30 -1.30
N LEU A 194 6.13 -7.47 -2.16
CA LEU A 194 6.65 -7.13 -3.47
C LEU A 194 7.59 -5.91 -3.44
N GLY A 195 8.01 -5.43 -2.28
CA GLY A 195 8.87 -4.25 -2.15
C GLY A 195 8.21 -2.91 -2.49
N VAL A 196 6.89 -2.91 -2.72
CA VAL A 196 6.06 -1.72 -2.98
C VAL A 196 5.73 -1.03 -1.66
N ALA A 197 5.70 0.31 -1.64
CA ALA A 197 5.30 1.05 -0.44
C ALA A 197 3.79 0.88 -0.20
N GLY A 198 3.39 0.64 1.05
CA GLY A 198 1.98 0.47 1.43
C GLY A 198 1.54 1.45 2.51
N LEU A 199 0.35 2.02 2.37
CA LEU A 199 -0.32 2.90 3.32
C LEU A 199 -1.64 2.25 3.78
N LEU A 200 -1.71 1.90 5.07
CA LEU A 200 -2.92 1.30 5.64
C LEU A 200 -3.96 2.36 6.01
N GLY A 201 -5.11 2.30 5.35
CA GLY A 201 -6.30 3.08 5.69
C GLY A 201 -7.24 3.20 4.51
N ASP A 202 -8.37 3.86 4.72
CA ASP A 202 -9.35 4.06 3.66
C ASP A 202 -8.84 5.11 2.67
N PRO A 203 -8.63 4.75 1.39
CA PRO A 203 -8.08 5.65 0.38
C PRO A 203 -8.93 6.90 0.13
N ALA A 204 -10.19 6.94 0.59
CA ALA A 204 -11.06 8.11 0.47
C ALA A 204 -10.61 9.28 1.37
N HIS A 205 -9.78 9.01 2.38
CA HIS A 205 -9.27 10.03 3.27
C HIS A 205 -8.17 10.85 2.59
N GLU A 206 -8.40 12.17 2.52
CA GLU A 206 -7.47 13.13 1.94
C GLU A 206 -6.07 13.07 2.57
N ASP A 207 -5.96 12.86 3.90
CA ASP A 207 -4.67 12.74 4.59
C ASP A 207 -3.76 11.67 3.97
N LEU A 208 -4.33 10.54 3.54
CA LEU A 208 -3.55 9.45 2.92
C LEU A 208 -3.15 9.78 1.49
N LEU A 209 -4.03 10.43 0.74
CA LEU A 209 -3.74 10.91 -0.61
C LEU A 209 -2.61 11.97 -0.59
N GLN A 210 -2.64 12.87 0.40
CA GLN A 210 -1.57 13.84 0.64
C GLN A 210 -0.28 13.14 1.07
N GLN A 211 -0.33 12.15 1.97
CA GLN A 211 0.83 11.38 2.37
C GLN A 211 1.47 10.62 1.20
N ALA A 212 0.66 10.13 0.26
CA ALA A 212 1.08 9.50 -0.98
C ALA A 212 1.51 10.50 -2.07
N GLN A 213 1.44 11.81 -1.81
CA GLN A 213 1.78 12.88 -2.75
C GLN A 213 1.10 12.72 -4.12
N VAL A 214 -0.22 12.48 -4.14
CA VAL A 214 -0.97 12.29 -5.39
C VAL A 214 -0.85 13.46 -6.38
N ARG A 215 -0.53 14.66 -5.90
CA ARG A 215 -0.29 15.85 -6.74
C ARG A 215 0.97 15.75 -7.62
N GLU A 216 2.00 15.05 -7.14
CA GLU A 216 3.26 14.86 -7.88
C GLU A 216 3.32 13.48 -8.56
N ALA A 217 2.28 12.67 -8.38
CA ALA A 217 2.16 11.35 -8.98
C ALA A 217 1.95 11.46 -10.50
N LYS A 218 2.56 10.54 -11.22
CA LYS A 218 2.34 10.33 -12.66
C LYS A 218 0.89 9.95 -12.97
N ALA A 219 0.35 9.06 -12.14
CA ALA A 219 -1.01 8.56 -12.27
C ALA A 219 -1.52 7.99 -10.95
N VAL A 220 -2.85 8.02 -10.80
CA VAL A 220 -3.57 7.32 -9.74
C VAL A 220 -4.47 6.26 -10.37
N ILE A 221 -4.32 5.01 -9.92
CA ILE A 221 -5.19 3.90 -10.28
C ILE A 221 -6.17 3.67 -9.14
N ILE A 222 -7.46 3.85 -9.41
CA ILE A 222 -8.55 3.57 -8.47
C ILE A 222 -9.14 2.20 -8.83
N SER A 223 -8.93 1.21 -7.97
CA SER A 223 -9.33 -0.18 -8.20
C SER A 223 -10.17 -0.78 -7.06
N VAL A 224 -10.87 0.09 -6.33
CA VAL A 224 -11.85 -0.33 -5.32
C VAL A 224 -12.99 -1.12 -5.96
N THR A 225 -13.68 -1.92 -5.13
CA THR A 225 -14.77 -2.76 -5.59
C THR A 225 -16.05 -1.97 -5.84
N ASP A 226 -16.37 -1.00 -5.00
CA ASP A 226 -17.64 -0.27 -5.04
C ASP A 226 -17.58 0.96 -5.96
N ASP A 227 -18.48 1.05 -6.94
CA ASP A 227 -18.49 2.13 -7.95
C ASP A 227 -18.80 3.53 -7.33
N PRO A 228 -19.76 3.69 -6.39
CA PRO A 228 -19.93 4.93 -5.62
C PRO A 228 -18.66 5.37 -4.89
N THR A 229 -17.95 4.44 -4.23
CA THR A 229 -16.67 4.70 -3.59
C THR A 229 -15.62 5.14 -4.61
N ALA A 230 -15.59 4.54 -5.80
CA ALA A 230 -14.71 4.94 -6.89
C ALA A 230 -14.99 6.37 -7.37
N ILE A 231 -16.25 6.79 -7.46
CA ILE A 231 -16.63 8.18 -7.78
C ILE A 231 -16.12 9.14 -6.72
N LEU A 232 -16.37 8.85 -5.44
CA LEU A 232 -15.94 9.71 -4.33
C LEU A 232 -14.41 9.84 -4.31
N LEU A 233 -13.70 8.72 -4.45
CA LEU A 233 -12.24 8.71 -4.59
C LEU A 233 -11.75 9.54 -5.78
N THR A 234 -12.42 9.44 -6.92
CA THR A 234 -12.07 10.21 -8.12
C THR A 234 -12.19 11.71 -7.84
N LEU A 235 -13.27 12.14 -7.18
CA LEU A 235 -13.48 13.53 -6.75
C LEU A 235 -12.39 13.98 -5.77
N SER A 236 -12.07 13.17 -4.75
CA SER A 236 -11.03 13.49 -3.76
C SER A 236 -9.64 13.60 -4.40
N VAL A 237 -9.30 12.70 -5.34
CA VAL A 237 -8.03 12.78 -6.06
C VAL A 237 -8.00 14.02 -6.94
N ARG A 238 -9.07 14.30 -7.70
CA ARG A 238 -9.12 15.44 -8.61
C ARG A 238 -9.11 16.79 -7.86
N SER A 239 -9.68 16.87 -6.66
CA SER A 239 -9.64 18.09 -5.85
C SER A 239 -8.23 18.42 -5.32
N ILE A 240 -7.46 17.39 -4.92
CA ILE A 240 -6.09 17.55 -4.41
C ILE A 240 -5.08 17.72 -5.55
N ALA A 241 -5.29 17.00 -6.65
CA ALA A 241 -4.40 16.86 -7.77
C ALA A 241 -5.13 17.10 -9.11
N PRO A 242 -5.36 18.37 -9.48
CA PRO A 242 -6.19 18.75 -10.64
C PRO A 242 -5.66 18.26 -12.00
N ASP A 243 -4.36 17.98 -12.12
CA ASP A 243 -3.71 17.62 -13.38
C ASP A 243 -3.25 16.15 -13.43
N THR A 244 -3.32 15.42 -12.32
CA THR A 244 -2.85 14.03 -12.26
C THR A 244 -3.76 13.12 -13.07
N LYS A 245 -3.18 12.18 -13.81
CA LYS A 245 -3.94 11.19 -14.60
C LYS A 245 -4.65 10.21 -13.66
N ILE A 246 -5.97 10.08 -13.79
CA ILE A 246 -6.80 9.17 -13.00
C ILE A 246 -7.33 8.05 -13.87
N VAL A 247 -6.97 6.81 -13.54
CA VAL A 247 -7.45 5.59 -14.16
C VAL A 247 -8.37 4.87 -13.19
N VAL A 248 -9.63 4.66 -13.55
CA VAL A 248 -10.65 4.12 -12.64
C VAL A 248 -11.22 2.81 -13.19
N ARG A 249 -11.26 1.79 -12.34
CA ARG A 249 -12.03 0.57 -12.59
C ARG A 249 -13.49 0.78 -12.21
N ILE A 250 -14.40 0.26 -13.03
CA ILE A 250 -15.82 0.10 -12.68
C ILE A 250 -16.34 -1.32 -12.87
N GLN A 251 -17.36 -1.67 -12.10
CA GLN A 251 -18.17 -2.87 -12.33
C GLN A 251 -19.27 -2.60 -13.34
N GLU A 252 -20.07 -1.57 -13.11
CA GLU A 252 -21.28 -1.29 -13.87
C GLU A 252 -21.08 -0.09 -14.81
N ASN A 253 -21.45 -0.24 -16.07
CA ASN A 253 -21.34 0.86 -17.03
C ASN A 253 -22.30 2.03 -16.77
N LEU A 254 -23.19 1.93 -15.77
CA LEU A 254 -24.14 2.96 -15.41
C LEU A 254 -23.46 4.24 -14.90
N TYR A 255 -22.30 4.10 -14.24
CA TYR A 255 -21.60 5.22 -13.59
C TYR A 255 -20.53 5.90 -14.45
N GLN A 256 -20.38 5.51 -15.72
CA GLN A 256 -19.35 6.07 -16.60
C GLN A 256 -19.45 7.60 -16.74
N ARG A 257 -20.67 8.14 -16.87
CA ARG A 257 -20.88 9.58 -17.03
C ARG A 257 -20.46 10.34 -15.78
N GLN A 258 -20.86 9.85 -14.61
CA GLN A 258 -20.55 10.42 -13.30
C GLN A 258 -19.04 10.39 -13.04
N LEU A 259 -18.35 9.30 -13.38
CA LEU A 259 -16.90 9.23 -13.26
C LEU A 259 -16.16 10.18 -14.20
N ARG A 260 -16.62 10.34 -15.45
CA ARG A 260 -16.06 11.35 -16.35
C ARG A 260 -16.26 12.76 -15.78
N GLN A 261 -17.45 13.05 -15.25
CA GLN A 261 -17.75 14.34 -14.59
C GLN A 261 -16.93 14.55 -13.31
N ALA A 262 -16.63 13.49 -12.57
CA ALA A 262 -15.73 13.53 -11.42
C ALA A 262 -14.27 13.77 -11.79
N GLY A 263 -13.92 13.66 -13.08
CA GLY A 263 -12.58 13.89 -13.59
C GLY A 263 -11.75 12.62 -13.79
N ALA A 264 -12.36 11.46 -14.00
CA ALA A 264 -11.60 10.28 -14.46
C ALA A 264 -11.15 10.45 -15.91
N ASP A 265 -9.86 10.24 -16.18
CA ASP A 265 -9.30 10.33 -17.53
C ASP A 265 -9.54 9.04 -18.32
N VAL A 266 -9.38 7.90 -17.66
CA VAL A 266 -9.56 6.57 -18.24
C VAL A 266 -10.48 5.75 -17.35
N ILE A 267 -11.51 5.16 -17.94
CA ILE A 267 -12.48 4.31 -17.23
C ILE A 267 -12.44 2.91 -17.83
N VAL A 268 -12.15 1.91 -17.01
CA VAL A 268 -12.04 0.51 -17.41
C VAL A 268 -13.16 -0.31 -16.76
N SER A 269 -14.09 -0.80 -17.58
CA SER A 269 -15.14 -1.72 -17.13
C SER A 269 -14.65 -3.16 -17.22
N SER A 270 -14.09 -3.67 -16.13
CA SER A 270 -13.57 -5.04 -16.08
C SER A 270 -14.67 -6.09 -16.27
N THR A 271 -15.85 -5.86 -15.70
CA THR A 271 -16.97 -6.80 -15.78
C THR A 271 -17.52 -6.90 -17.20
N LYS A 272 -17.63 -5.78 -17.93
CA LYS A 272 -18.08 -5.78 -19.33
C LYS A 272 -17.12 -6.55 -20.23
N ILE A 273 -15.83 -6.26 -20.12
CA ILE A 273 -14.80 -6.92 -20.94
C ILE A 273 -14.81 -8.43 -20.66
N GLY A 274 -14.84 -8.83 -19.39
CA GLY A 274 -14.94 -10.23 -19.01
C GLY A 274 -16.20 -10.91 -19.55
N ALA A 275 -17.37 -10.28 -19.42
CA ALA A 275 -18.63 -10.82 -19.90
C ALA A 275 -18.67 -11.01 -21.44
N LEU A 276 -18.10 -10.07 -22.19
CA LEU A 276 -17.99 -10.20 -23.65
C LEU A 276 -17.09 -11.38 -24.05
N LEU A 277 -15.96 -11.56 -23.34
CA LEU A 277 -15.07 -12.71 -23.57
C LEU A 277 -15.72 -14.05 -23.17
N LEU A 278 -16.54 -14.08 -22.11
CA LEU A 278 -17.29 -15.28 -21.74
C LEU A 278 -18.31 -15.68 -22.81
N ALA A 279 -19.03 -14.71 -23.36
CA ALA A 279 -19.98 -14.96 -24.45
C ALA A 279 -19.26 -15.46 -25.71
N ASP A 280 -18.13 -14.83 -26.07
CA ASP A 280 -17.34 -15.22 -27.23
C ASP A 280 -16.72 -16.62 -27.08
N ALA A 281 -16.28 -16.99 -25.87
CA ALA A 281 -15.66 -18.29 -25.57
C ALA A 281 -16.58 -19.51 -25.83
N VAL A 282 -17.89 -19.31 -26.00
CA VAL A 282 -18.83 -20.37 -26.42
C VAL A 282 -18.53 -20.83 -27.84
N HIS A 283 -18.11 -19.91 -28.71
CA HIS A 283 -17.91 -20.18 -30.13
C HIS A 283 -16.43 -20.17 -30.52
N SER A 284 -15.62 -19.36 -29.84
CA SER A 284 -14.22 -19.17 -30.16
C SER A 284 -13.32 -20.01 -29.26
N ARG A 285 -12.31 -20.66 -29.85
CA ARG A 285 -11.28 -21.39 -29.09
C ARG A 285 -10.04 -20.56 -28.79
N TYR A 286 -9.77 -19.53 -29.59
CA TYR A 286 -8.48 -18.84 -29.59
C TYR A 286 -8.55 -17.34 -29.25
N ILE A 287 -9.73 -16.72 -29.23
CA ILE A 287 -9.84 -15.27 -28.98
C ILE A 287 -9.45 -14.94 -27.55
N VAL A 288 -10.02 -15.63 -26.54
CA VAL A 288 -9.71 -15.34 -25.14
C VAL A 288 -8.21 -15.53 -24.82
N PRO A 289 -7.56 -16.65 -25.18
CA PRO A 289 -6.11 -16.80 -25.00
C PRO A 289 -5.30 -15.73 -25.73
N PHE A 290 -5.70 -15.35 -26.95
CA PHE A 290 -4.99 -14.33 -27.72
C PHE A 290 -5.12 -12.94 -27.11
N VAL A 291 -6.32 -12.54 -26.68
CA VAL A 291 -6.55 -11.27 -25.97
C VAL A 291 -5.77 -11.24 -24.66
N ASN A 292 -5.74 -12.35 -23.91
CA ASN A 292 -4.95 -12.44 -22.68
C ASN A 292 -3.43 -12.32 -22.95
N ASP A 293 -2.94 -12.96 -24.02
CA ASP A 293 -1.55 -12.78 -24.48
C ASP A 293 -1.27 -11.32 -24.87
N MET A 294 -2.20 -10.62 -25.53
CA MET A 294 -2.00 -9.22 -25.92
C MET A 294 -1.97 -8.25 -24.73
N LEU A 295 -2.73 -8.53 -23.67
CA LEU A 295 -2.86 -7.65 -22.50
C LEU A 295 -1.77 -7.86 -21.46
N SER A 296 -1.08 -9.00 -21.47
CA SER A 296 -0.01 -9.32 -20.53
C SER A 296 1.36 -8.94 -21.08
N THR A 297 2.20 -8.35 -20.24
CA THR A 297 3.61 -8.01 -20.53
C THR A 297 4.40 -9.24 -20.94
N ARG A 298 4.06 -10.42 -20.43
CA ARG A 298 4.72 -11.69 -20.74
C ARG A 298 4.05 -12.48 -21.86
N GLY A 299 3.00 -11.94 -22.46
CA GLY A 299 2.28 -12.63 -23.51
C GLY A 299 3.09 -12.73 -24.81
N ARG A 300 2.60 -13.59 -25.70
CA ARG A 300 3.29 -13.92 -26.96
C ARG A 300 3.07 -12.88 -28.06
N ALA A 301 2.05 -12.05 -27.91
CA ALA A 301 1.74 -10.92 -28.77
C ALA A 301 1.77 -9.65 -27.90
N THR A 302 2.24 -8.54 -28.46
CA THR A 302 2.29 -7.27 -27.75
C THR A 302 1.44 -6.25 -28.49
N LEU A 303 0.50 -5.63 -27.78
CA LEU A 303 -0.22 -4.44 -28.23
C LEU A 303 0.51 -3.21 -27.71
N LEU A 304 1.04 -2.37 -28.59
CA LEU A 304 1.79 -1.19 -28.17
C LEU A 304 1.56 0.00 -29.10
N GLU A 305 1.67 1.18 -28.50
CA GLU A 305 1.66 2.47 -29.17
C GLU A 305 3.11 2.94 -29.34
N ARG A 306 3.50 3.28 -30.57
CA ARG A 306 4.85 3.80 -30.88
C ARG A 306 4.86 4.69 -32.11
N GLU A 307 5.84 5.58 -32.19
CA GLU A 307 6.11 6.30 -33.44
C GLU A 307 6.44 5.33 -34.59
N ALA A 308 6.04 5.72 -35.79
CA ALA A 308 6.35 5.02 -37.03
C ALA A 308 7.87 4.91 -37.21
N MET A 309 8.35 3.70 -37.53
CA MET A 309 9.76 3.48 -37.81
C MET A 309 10.12 4.03 -39.20
N PRO A 310 11.38 4.45 -39.43
CA PRO A 310 11.79 4.96 -40.74
C PRO A 310 11.53 3.99 -41.91
N GLN A 311 11.54 2.68 -41.65
CA GLN A 311 11.26 1.63 -42.65
C GLN A 311 9.76 1.53 -43.01
N GLU A 312 8.87 2.04 -42.15
CA GLU A 312 7.42 1.97 -42.31
C GLU A 312 6.86 3.21 -42.99
N VAL A 313 7.63 4.31 -43.01
CA VAL A 313 7.23 5.56 -43.66
C VAL A 313 7.07 5.32 -45.16
N GLY A 314 5.89 5.66 -45.68
CA GLY A 314 5.49 5.43 -47.06
C GLY A 314 4.80 4.08 -47.32
N CYS A 315 4.86 3.13 -46.38
CA CYS A 315 4.07 1.91 -46.44
C CYS A 315 2.58 2.20 -46.17
N MET A 316 1.71 1.34 -46.69
CA MET A 316 0.30 1.35 -46.31
C MET A 316 0.13 0.64 -44.95
N THR A 317 -0.81 1.10 -44.13
CA THR A 317 -1.09 0.53 -42.81
C THR A 317 -1.38 -0.98 -42.82
N ASN A 318 -1.92 -1.52 -43.92
CA ASN A 318 -2.23 -2.94 -44.08
C ASN A 318 -1.06 -3.80 -44.61
N VAL A 319 0.11 -3.21 -44.90
CA VAL A 319 1.27 -3.93 -45.49
C VAL A 319 2.54 -3.73 -44.65
N VAL A 320 2.41 -3.45 -43.35
CA VAL A 320 3.56 -3.28 -42.46
C VAL A 320 4.20 -4.65 -42.14
N PRO A 321 5.48 -4.88 -42.47
CA PRO A 321 6.12 -6.16 -42.21
C PRO A 321 6.28 -6.43 -40.70
N GLY A 322 5.86 -7.61 -40.24
CA GLY A 322 6.07 -8.07 -38.85
C GLY A 322 5.16 -7.43 -37.80
N ALA A 323 4.23 -6.57 -38.20
CA ALA A 323 3.26 -5.93 -37.33
C ALA A 323 1.91 -5.74 -38.01
N ILE A 324 0.83 -5.83 -37.24
CA ILE A 324 -0.52 -5.52 -37.69
C ILE A 324 -0.86 -4.14 -37.13
N VAL A 325 -1.05 -3.14 -38.00
CA VAL A 325 -1.49 -1.81 -37.59
C VAL A 325 -3.00 -1.85 -37.39
N VAL A 326 -3.44 -1.59 -36.15
CA VAL A 326 -4.87 -1.51 -35.80
C VAL A 326 -5.34 -0.06 -35.64
N GLY A 327 -4.42 0.89 -35.53
CA GLY A 327 -4.74 2.31 -35.52
C GLY A 327 -3.54 3.17 -35.85
N LEU A 328 -3.81 4.37 -36.34
CA LEU A 328 -2.82 5.39 -36.65
C LEU A 328 -3.32 6.73 -36.10
N ASP A 329 -2.55 7.36 -35.22
CA ASP A 329 -2.77 8.72 -34.76
C ASP A 329 -1.84 9.67 -35.52
N ARG A 330 -2.45 10.61 -36.25
CA ARG A 330 -1.77 11.71 -36.92
C ARG A 330 -2.25 13.02 -36.33
N CYS A 331 -1.38 13.67 -35.56
CA CYS A 331 -1.66 14.97 -34.94
C CYS A 331 -2.96 15.00 -34.11
N GLY A 332 -3.28 13.91 -33.40
CA GLY A 332 -4.49 13.77 -32.58
C GLY A 332 -5.71 13.23 -33.33
N LYS A 333 -5.61 13.00 -34.64
CA LYS A 333 -6.66 12.35 -35.43
C LYS A 333 -6.35 10.86 -35.56
N ILE A 334 -7.23 10.05 -34.97
CA ILE A 334 -7.14 8.58 -35.00
C ILE A 334 -7.83 8.05 -36.27
N PHE A 335 -7.08 7.29 -37.05
CA PHE A 335 -7.56 6.47 -38.16
C PHE A 335 -7.63 5.02 -37.70
N SER A 336 -8.82 4.45 -37.70
CA SER A 336 -9.09 3.12 -37.15
C SER A 336 -9.15 2.06 -38.27
N PHE A 337 -8.57 0.88 -38.03
CA PHE A 337 -8.51 -0.16 -39.07
C PHE A 337 -9.88 -0.67 -39.57
N TYR A 338 -10.94 -0.47 -38.80
CA TYR A 338 -12.29 -0.97 -39.06
C TYR A 338 -13.25 0.09 -39.62
N GLU A 339 -12.88 1.37 -39.57
CA GLU A 339 -13.70 2.48 -40.07
C GLU A 339 -13.04 3.19 -41.26
N ASP A 340 -11.72 3.32 -41.24
CA ASP A 340 -10.95 4.07 -42.23
C ASP A 340 -10.27 3.15 -43.25
N PRO A 341 -10.19 3.56 -44.53
CA PRO A 341 -9.42 2.81 -45.51
C PRO A 341 -7.92 2.83 -45.18
N PRO A 342 -7.16 1.79 -45.58
CA PRO A 342 -5.71 1.78 -45.41
C PRO A 342 -5.06 3.04 -45.99
N CYS A 343 -4.24 3.71 -45.18
CA CYS A 343 -3.59 4.96 -45.54
C CYS A 343 -2.07 4.82 -45.51
N ARG A 344 -1.37 5.77 -46.12
CA ARG A 344 0.10 5.82 -46.09
C ARG A 344 0.58 6.36 -44.75
N ILE A 345 1.54 5.67 -44.17
CA ILE A 345 2.22 6.06 -42.94
C ILE A 345 3.19 7.20 -43.25
N GLU A 346 3.15 8.25 -42.45
CA GLU A 346 4.01 9.42 -42.53
C GLU A 346 5.00 9.47 -41.36
N ALA A 347 6.08 10.23 -41.53
CA ALA A 347 7.05 10.44 -40.47
C ALA A 347 6.41 11.23 -39.33
N GLY A 348 6.50 10.70 -38.11
CA GLY A 348 5.87 11.30 -36.92
C GLY A 348 4.47 10.78 -36.61
N ASP A 349 3.90 9.90 -37.45
CA ASP A 349 2.68 9.19 -37.09
C ASP A 349 2.92 8.27 -35.88
N THR A 350 1.93 8.19 -34.99
CA THR A 350 1.91 7.22 -33.88
C THR A 350 1.05 6.03 -34.27
N LEU A 351 1.63 4.83 -34.28
CA LEU A 351 0.96 3.61 -34.66
C LEU A 351 0.56 2.80 -33.43
N VAL A 352 -0.66 2.28 -33.43
CA VAL A 352 -1.11 1.23 -32.52
C VAL A 352 -0.96 -0.10 -33.26
N VAL A 353 -0.03 -0.93 -32.79
CA VAL A 353 0.38 -2.15 -33.49
C VAL A 353 0.26 -3.40 -32.62
N ILE A 354 -0.09 -4.51 -33.26
CA ILE A 354 0.03 -5.86 -32.72
C ILE A 354 1.23 -6.52 -33.38
N GLN A 355 2.20 -6.94 -32.60
CA GLN A 355 3.40 -7.63 -33.10
C GLN A 355 3.77 -8.82 -32.22
N SER A 356 4.57 -9.75 -32.75
CA SER A 356 5.07 -10.86 -31.94
C SER A 356 6.05 -10.36 -30.89
N ALA A 357 5.94 -10.89 -29.67
CA ALA A 357 6.93 -10.67 -28.62
C ALA A 357 8.24 -11.45 -28.88
N ARG A 358 8.25 -12.37 -29.86
CA ARG A 358 9.46 -13.10 -30.28
C ARG A 358 10.32 -12.19 -31.16
N ILE A 359 11.54 -11.93 -30.70
CA ILE A 359 12.62 -11.49 -31.59
C ILE A 359 12.93 -12.68 -32.51
N PRO A 360 12.99 -12.52 -33.84
CA PRO A 360 13.48 -13.58 -34.71
C PRO A 360 14.83 -14.05 -34.19
N ASP A 361 15.00 -15.36 -34.03
CA ASP A 361 16.32 -15.92 -33.77
C ASP A 361 17.20 -15.52 -34.96
N PRO A 362 18.34 -14.82 -34.76
CA PRO A 362 19.18 -14.40 -35.88
C PRO A 362 19.77 -15.60 -36.67
N ASP A 363 19.60 -16.83 -36.16
CA ASP A 363 20.12 -18.06 -36.73
C ASP A 363 19.04 -18.98 -37.36
N ILE A 364 17.84 -18.47 -37.68
CA ILE A 364 16.81 -19.20 -38.47
C ILE A 364 16.37 -18.40 -39.69
#